data_AF-A0A958SXW6-F1
#
_entry.id   AF-A0A958SXW6-F1
#
_cell.length_a   1.000
_cell.length_b   1.000
_cell.length_c   1.000
_cell.angle_alpha   90.00
_cell.angle_beta   90.00
_cell.angle_gamma   90.00
#
_symmetry.space_group_name_H-M   'P 1'
#
loop_
_entity.id
_entity.type
_entity.pdbx_description
1 polymer ?
#
loop_
_entity_poly.entity_id
_entity_poly.type
_entity_poly.pdbx_seq_one_letter_code
_entity_poly.pdbx_strand_id
1 'polypeptide(L)'
;DAAHIVPAIHKVAEQNPSINLRLVIRDENEALMNHFLTNGGKAIPKLIALDENNQVITTFGPRPKLLTQIVEDFKAKFGKLTPEFKHELQVWYNKDKGQSTIEDLREVLGN
;
A
#
# COMPACT_ATOMS: atom_id res chain seq x y z
N ASP A 1 -4.59 6.02 4.68
CA ASP A 1 -4.13 5.12 3.61
C ASP A 1 -4.69 3.71 3.78
N ALA A 2 -4.30 2.95 4.82
CA ALA A 2 -4.71 1.54 4.99
C ALA A 2 -6.22 1.27 4.86
N ALA A 3 -7.06 2.11 5.49
CA ALA A 3 -8.52 1.99 5.42
C ALA A 3 -9.09 2.05 3.99
N HIS A 4 -8.38 2.71 3.04
CA HIS A 4 -8.80 2.82 1.64
C HIS A 4 -8.18 1.74 0.75
N ILE A 5 -6.97 1.30 1.07
CA ILE A 5 -6.17 0.41 0.23
C ILE A 5 -6.43 -1.06 0.54
N VAL A 6 -6.53 -1.43 1.82
CA VAL A 6 -6.71 -2.83 2.25
C VAL A 6 -7.99 -3.44 1.68
N PRO A 7 -9.15 -2.75 1.64
CA PRO A 7 -10.35 -3.31 1.01
C PRO A 7 -10.17 -3.62 -0.48
N ALA A 8 -9.42 -2.80 -1.21
CA ALA A 8 -9.13 -3.04 -2.62
C ALA A 8 -8.24 -4.27 -2.81
N ILE A 9 -7.17 -4.41 -2.00
CA ILE A 9 -6.31 -5.61 -1.98
C ILE A 9 -7.16 -6.86 -1.67
N HIS A 10 -8.02 -6.79 -0.66
CA HIS A 10 -8.88 -7.90 -0.27
C HIS A 10 -9.81 -8.32 -1.41
N LYS A 11 -10.44 -7.37 -2.10
CA LYS A 11 -11.29 -7.66 -3.26
C LYS A 11 -10.52 -8.33 -4.40
N VAL A 12 -9.29 -7.89 -4.70
CA VAL A 12 -8.43 -8.55 -5.70
C VAL A 12 -8.12 -9.99 -5.28
N ALA A 13 -7.75 -10.22 -4.03
CA ALA A 13 -7.46 -11.56 -3.51
C ALA A 13 -8.69 -12.47 -3.56
N GLU A 14 -9.88 -11.98 -3.20
CA GLU A 14 -11.13 -12.75 -3.27
C GLU A 14 -11.47 -13.25 -4.68
N GLN A 15 -11.01 -12.56 -5.73
CA GLN A 15 -11.25 -12.96 -7.12
C GLN A 15 -10.25 -14.01 -7.64
N ASN A 16 -9.18 -14.30 -6.90
CA ASN A 16 -8.16 -15.27 -7.31
C ASN A 16 -7.96 -16.34 -6.21
N PRO A 17 -8.51 -17.55 -6.38
CA PRO A 17 -8.38 -18.63 -5.41
C PRO A 17 -6.95 -19.07 -5.08
N SER A 18 -5.98 -18.73 -5.94
CA SER A 18 -4.56 -19.03 -5.73
C SER A 18 -3.90 -18.06 -4.74
N ILE A 19 -4.56 -16.96 -4.39
CA ILE A 19 -4.03 -15.96 -3.46
C ILE A 19 -4.56 -16.24 -2.04
N ASN A 20 -3.64 -16.58 -1.13
CA ASN A 20 -3.93 -16.65 0.30
C ASN A 20 -3.59 -15.32 1.00
N LEU A 21 -4.56 -14.42 1.13
CA LEU A 21 -4.36 -13.15 1.82
C LEU A 21 -4.43 -13.32 3.33
N ARG A 22 -3.38 -12.88 4.04
CA ARG A 22 -3.35 -12.78 5.51
C ARG A 22 -3.10 -11.35 5.94
N LEU A 23 -3.80 -10.92 6.99
CA LEU A 23 -3.61 -9.61 7.61
C LEU A 23 -2.99 -9.80 8.99
N VAL A 24 -1.97 -9.00 9.28
CA VAL A 24 -1.32 -8.94 10.59
C VAL A 24 -1.24 -7.50 11.06
N ILE A 25 -1.34 -7.28 12.36
CA ILE A 25 -1.27 -5.94 12.95
C ILE A 25 0.19 -5.49 13.04
N ARG A 26 0.50 -4.32 12.45
CA ARG A 26 1.85 -3.73 12.42
C ARG A 26 2.51 -3.71 13.79
N ASP A 27 1.78 -3.21 14.77
CA ASP A 27 2.31 -2.93 16.12
C ASP A 27 2.53 -4.22 16.94
N GLU A 28 1.92 -5.34 16.53
CA GLU A 28 2.11 -6.66 17.14
C GLU A 28 3.19 -7.50 16.41
N ASN A 29 3.69 -7.02 15.27
CA ASN A 29 4.60 -7.75 14.38
C ASN A 29 5.85 -6.92 14.05
N GLU A 30 6.51 -6.40 15.09
CA GLU A 30 7.63 -5.45 14.93
C GLU A 30 8.82 -6.02 14.14
N ALA A 31 9.20 -7.27 14.40
CA ALA A 31 10.31 -7.92 13.72
C ALA A 31 10.06 -7.96 12.20
N LEU A 32 8.88 -8.43 11.80
CA LEU A 32 8.45 -8.43 10.39
C LEU A 32 8.51 -7.02 9.79
N MET A 33 7.96 -6.02 10.48
CA MET A 33 7.93 -4.65 9.96
C MET A 33 9.33 -4.04 9.79
N ASN A 34 10.27 -4.39 10.67
CA ASN A 34 11.66 -3.93 10.54
C ASN A 34 12.36 -4.50 9.29
N HIS A 35 11.94 -5.66 8.77
CA HIS A 35 12.44 -6.18 7.50
C HIS A 35 11.90 -5.44 6.26
N PHE A 36 10.76 -4.74 6.39
CA PHE A 36 10.01 -4.18 5.27
C PHE A 36 9.70 -2.69 5.42
N LEU A 37 10.67 -1.92 5.91
CA LEU A 37 10.55 -0.47 6.06
C LEU A 37 10.34 0.22 4.72
N THR A 38 9.55 1.29 4.72
CA THR A 38 9.43 2.22 3.58
C THR A 38 10.08 3.54 3.97
N ASN A 39 11.16 3.92 3.27
CA ASN A 39 11.95 5.12 3.57
C ASN A 39 12.37 5.19 5.05
N GLY A 40 12.80 4.06 5.61
CA GLY A 40 13.19 3.91 7.02
C GLY A 40 12.04 3.87 8.03
N GLY A 41 10.79 4.05 7.59
CA GLY A 41 9.61 4.05 8.45
C GLY A 41 8.75 2.78 8.35
N LYS A 42 8.07 2.44 9.46
CA LYS A 42 7.05 1.38 9.52
C LYS A 42 5.70 1.85 8.92
N ALA A 43 5.71 2.19 7.63
CA ALA A 43 4.54 2.72 6.92
C ALA A 43 3.48 1.63 6.63
N ILE A 44 2.19 1.99 6.67
CA ILE A 44 1.08 1.07 6.42
C ILE A 44 0.09 1.59 5.38
N PRO A 45 -0.56 0.70 4.62
CA PRO A 45 -0.37 -0.76 4.64
C PRO A 45 0.93 -1.15 3.92
N LYS A 46 1.52 -2.30 4.30
CA LYS A 46 2.66 -2.90 3.59
C LYS A 46 2.20 -4.27 3.11
N LEU A 47 2.06 -4.42 1.79
CA LEU A 47 1.80 -5.71 1.17
C LEU A 47 3.13 -6.38 0.86
N ILE A 48 3.25 -7.65 1.24
CA ILE A 48 4.40 -8.49 0.96
C ILE A 48 3.83 -9.70 0.21
N ALA A 49 4.17 -9.87 -1.06
CA ALA A 49 3.76 -11.04 -1.82
C ALA A 49 4.88 -12.08 -1.75
N LEU A 50 4.49 -13.32 -1.44
CA LEU A 50 5.39 -14.44 -1.26
C LEU A 50 5.04 -15.55 -2.26
N ASP A 51 6.04 -16.30 -2.71
CA ASP A 51 5.85 -17.56 -3.44
C ASP A 51 5.51 -18.72 -2.48
N GLU A 52 5.32 -19.92 -3.02
CA GLU A 52 5.04 -21.13 -2.24
C GLU A 52 6.19 -21.53 -1.27
N ASN A 53 7.40 -21.03 -1.48
CA ASN A 53 8.57 -21.26 -0.65
C ASN A 53 8.80 -20.14 0.38
N ASN A 54 7.84 -19.23 0.53
CA ASN A 54 7.92 -18.02 1.36
C ASN A 54 9.03 -17.03 0.94
N GLN A 55 9.47 -17.07 -0.32
CA GLN A 55 10.38 -16.06 -0.86
C GLN A 55 9.61 -14.83 -1.29
N VAL A 56 10.17 -13.65 -1.02
CA VAL A 56 9.54 -12.37 -1.38
C VAL A 56 9.62 -12.19 -2.89
N ILE A 57 8.46 -12.18 -3.55
CA ILE A 57 8.35 -11.84 -4.97
C ILE A 57 8.44 -10.32 -5.12
N THR A 58 7.71 -9.58 -4.29
CA THR A 58 7.55 -8.14 -4.40
C THR A 58 6.90 -7.54 -3.15
N THR A 59 6.96 -6.21 -3.04
CA THR A 59 6.25 -5.48 -2.00
C THR A 59 5.53 -4.26 -2.57
N PHE A 60 4.44 -3.87 -1.92
CA PHE A 60 3.65 -2.71 -2.27
C PHE A 60 3.29 -1.89 -1.02
N GLY A 61 3.10 -0.59 -1.20
CA GLY A 61 2.62 0.33 -0.17
C GLY A 61 3.68 1.30 0.35
N PRO A 62 3.26 2.36 1.07
CA PRO A 62 1.94 2.52 1.71
C PRO A 62 0.84 3.09 0.82
N ARG A 63 1.15 3.50 -0.41
CA ARG A 63 0.18 4.08 -1.34
C ARG A 63 0.44 3.52 -2.74
N PRO A 64 -0.54 3.62 -3.66
CA PRO A 64 -0.28 3.43 -5.07
C PRO A 64 0.88 4.31 -5.56
N LYS A 65 1.58 3.89 -6.61
CA LYS A 65 2.73 4.60 -7.21
C LYS A 65 2.40 6.05 -7.52
N LEU A 66 1.25 6.28 -8.19
CA LEU A 66 0.77 7.62 -8.52
C LEU A 66 0.62 8.51 -7.28
N LEU A 67 -0.05 8.01 -6.24
CA LEU A 67 -0.29 8.79 -5.03
C LEU A 67 1.00 8.94 -4.19
N THR A 68 1.92 7.99 -4.27
CA THR A 68 3.25 8.10 -3.65
C THR A 68 4.00 9.27 -4.27
N GLN A 69 4.05 9.38 -5.60
CA GLN A 69 4.68 10.49 -6.29
C GLN A 69 4.08 11.84 -5.89
N ILE A 70 2.75 11.96 -5.90
CA ILE A 70 2.05 13.19 -5.50
C ILE A 70 2.41 13.62 -4.07
N VAL A 71 2.48 12.66 -3.13
CA VAL A 71 2.86 12.90 -1.74
C VAL A 71 4.32 13.30 -1.60
N GLU A 72 5.22 12.67 -2.35
CA GLU A 72 6.65 12.96 -2.33
C GLU A 72 6.95 14.34 -2.92
N ASP A 73 6.35 14.68 -4.07
CA ASP A 73 6.47 16.00 -4.70
C ASP A 73 5.98 17.12 -3.77
N PHE A 74 4.85 16.89 -3.10
CA PHE A 74 4.33 17.84 -2.11
C PHE A 74 5.30 18.02 -0.94
N LYS A 75 5.85 16.92 -0.40
CA LYS A 75 6.84 16.99 0.68
C LYS A 75 8.12 17.69 0.25
N ALA A 76 8.60 17.44 -0.98
CA ALA A 76 9.78 18.12 -1.50
C ALA A 76 9.59 19.64 -1.57
N LYS A 77 8.38 20.10 -1.90
CA LYS A 77 8.05 21.52 -2.02
C LYS A 77 7.76 22.20 -0.67
N PHE A 78 7.10 21.52 0.26
CA PHE A 78 6.55 22.12 1.49
C PHE A 78 7.16 21.56 2.79
N GLY A 79 8.08 20.61 2.70
CA GLY A 79 8.77 19.95 3.81
C GLY A 79 7.92 18.93 4.59
N LYS A 80 6.61 19.16 4.72
CA LYS A 80 5.68 18.26 5.43
C LYS A 80 4.29 18.29 4.81
N LEU A 81 3.49 17.27 5.10
CA LEU A 81 2.09 17.24 4.70
C LEU A 81 1.26 18.18 5.57
N THR A 82 0.61 19.16 4.95
CA THR A 82 -0.29 20.09 5.66
C THR A 82 -1.64 19.43 5.94
N PRO A 83 -2.45 19.96 6.89
CA PRO A 83 -3.82 19.48 7.10
C PRO A 83 -4.69 19.54 5.84
N GLU A 84 -4.53 20.59 5.04
CA GLU A 84 -5.28 20.82 3.80
C GLU A 84 -4.94 19.73 2.78
N PHE A 85 -3.65 19.44 2.60
CA PHE A 85 -3.23 18.37 1.71
C PHE A 85 -3.69 16.99 2.19
N LYS A 86 -3.73 16.74 3.50
CA LYS A 86 -4.32 15.51 4.04
C LYS A 86 -5.80 15.39 3.70
N HIS A 87 -6.55 16.50 3.71
CA HIS A 87 -7.95 16.51 3.26
C HIS A 87 -8.06 16.23 1.75
N GLU A 88 -7.20 16.85 0.92
CA GLU A 88 -7.14 16.56 -0.51
C GLU A 88 -6.82 15.09 -0.79
N LEU A 89 -5.92 14.47 -0.01
CA LEU A 89 -5.66 13.03 -0.09
C LEU A 89 -6.90 12.19 0.21
N GLN A 90 -7.71 12.57 1.21
CA GLN A 90 -8.97 11.86 1.49
C GLN A 90 -9.97 12.00 0.34
N VAL A 91 -10.09 13.21 -0.23
CA VAL A 91 -10.94 13.47 -1.41
C VAL A 91 -10.45 12.64 -2.60
N TRP A 92 -9.13 12.53 -2.78
CA TRP A 92 -8.55 11.70 -3.83
C TRP A 92 -8.95 10.23 -3.66
N TYR A 93 -8.80 9.64 -2.46
CA TYR A 93 -9.20 8.26 -2.22
C TYR A 93 -10.68 8.00 -2.52
N ASN A 94 -11.55 8.93 -2.14
CA ASN A 94 -12.99 8.83 -2.39
C ASN A 94 -13.33 8.88 -3.89
N LYS A 95 -12.52 9.60 -4.68
CA LYS A 95 -12.66 9.67 -6.15
C LYS A 95 -12.06 8.45 -6.84
N ASP A 96 -10.86 8.04 -6.43
CA ASP A 96 -10.13 6.90 -6.98
C ASP A 96 -10.84 5.57 -6.72
N LYS A 97 -11.54 5.44 -5.58
CA LYS A 97 -12.29 4.22 -5.20
C LYS A 97 -11.44 2.94 -5.31
N GLY A 98 -10.14 3.05 -5.05
CA GLY A 98 -9.19 1.93 -5.08
C GLY A 98 -8.70 1.54 -6.48
N GLN A 99 -9.11 2.23 -7.55
CA GLN A 99 -8.71 1.90 -8.91
C GLN A 99 -7.19 1.92 -9.11
N SER A 100 -6.50 2.96 -8.64
CA SER A 100 -5.04 3.01 -8.72
C SER A 100 -4.35 1.90 -7.93
N THR A 101 -4.94 1.47 -6.81
CA THR A 101 -4.42 0.32 -6.04
C THR A 101 -4.55 -0.96 -6.85
N ILE A 102 -5.73 -1.19 -7.44
CA ILE A 102 -5.99 -2.40 -8.24
C ILE A 102 -5.06 -2.45 -9.44
N GLU A 103 -4.84 -1.33 -10.13
CA GLU A 103 -3.96 -1.29 -11.30
C GLU A 103 -2.51 -1.61 -10.94
N ASP A 104 -1.98 -1.01 -9.88
CA ASP A 104 -0.63 -1.34 -9.39
C ASP A 104 -0.50 -2.81 -8.99
N LEU A 105 -1.54 -3.40 -8.37
CA LEU A 105 -1.54 -4.82 -8.03
C LEU A 105 -1.56 -5.70 -9.28
N ARG A 106 -2.28 -5.31 -10.34
CA ARG A 106 -2.30 -6.07 -11.60
C ARG A 106 -0.93 -6.09 -12.25
N GLU A 107 -0.20 -4.99 -12.26
CA GLU A 107 1.17 -4.95 -12.79
C GLU A 107 2.12 -5.88 -12.01
N VAL A 108 1.87 -6.05 -10.72
CA VAL A 108 2.75 -6.76 -9.80
C VAL A 108 2.39 -8.25 -9.67
N LEU A 109 1.12 -8.61 -9.84
CA LEU A 109 0.60 -9.98 -9.73
C LEU A 109 0.32 -10.64 -11.10
N GLY A 110 0.35 -9.88 -12.19
CA GLY A 110 0.05 -10.36 -13.55
C GLY A 110 1.25 -10.86 -14.34
N ASN A 111 2.44 -10.96 -13.72
CA ASN A 111 3.65 -11.53 -14.31
C ASN A 111 3.85 -12.98 -13.85
#